data_AF-A0A0K2RBW6-F1
#
_entry.id   AF-A0A0K2RBW6-F1
#
_cell.length_a   1.000
_cell.length_b   1.000
_cell.length_c   1.000
_cell.angle_alpha   90.00
_cell.angle_beta   90.00
_cell.angle_gamma   90.00
#
_symmetry.space_group_name_H-M   'P 1'
#
loop_
_entity.id
_entity.type
_entity.pdbx_description
1 polymer ?
#
loop_
_entity_poly.entity_id
_entity_poly.type
_entity_poly.pdbx_seq_one_letter_code
_entity_poly.pdbx_strand_id
1 'polypeptide(L)'
;MDSQGEDFTVAGIGDMSGDVFGNAMLLSPHIRLVAAFDHRDIFLDPSPDAATSFEERKRLFGLPRSSWADYDPSLISKGGVSTPAGPKPSGSRNRSGPPSAWIQGRPRCHPTP
;
A
#
# COMPACT_ATOMS: atom_id res chain seq x y z
N MET A 1 11.56 -18.55 19.34
CA MET A 1 10.46 -17.84 18.69
C MET A 1 9.23 -18.70 18.89
N ASP A 2 8.35 -18.25 19.78
CA ASP A 2 7.04 -18.86 20.00
C ASP A 2 6.00 -18.05 19.22
N SER A 3 5.52 -18.58 18.10
CA SER A 3 4.53 -17.89 17.27
C SER A 3 3.16 -17.74 17.93
N GLN A 4 2.92 -18.44 19.06
CA GLN A 4 1.65 -18.40 19.78
C GLN A 4 1.70 -17.56 21.05
N GLY A 5 2.88 -17.14 21.49
CA GLY A 5 3.06 -16.33 22.71
C GLY A 5 3.84 -15.03 22.52
N GLU A 6 4.46 -14.80 21.36
CA GLU A 6 5.35 -13.65 21.12
C GLU A 6 5.06 -12.96 19.79
N ASP A 7 5.07 -11.63 19.78
CA ASP A 7 4.84 -10.81 18.58
C ASP A 7 5.95 -10.93 17.53
N PHE A 8 5.57 -11.19 16.28
CA PHE A 8 6.53 -11.39 15.19
C PHE A 8 6.10 -10.74 13.88
N THR A 9 7.09 -10.30 13.10
CA THR A 9 6.84 -9.64 11.82
C THR A 9 6.73 -10.64 10.68
N VAL A 10 5.81 -10.37 9.75
CA VAL A 10 5.57 -11.20 8.57
C VAL A 10 5.44 -10.32 7.34
N ALA A 11 5.99 -10.79 6.22
CA ALA A 11 5.65 -10.31 4.88
C ALA A 11 5.14 -11.50 4.06
N GLY A 12 4.17 -11.29 3.17
CA GLY A 12 3.56 -12.38 2.42
C GLY A 12 3.03 -11.99 1.04
N ILE A 13 2.65 -13.01 0.27
CA ILE A 13 2.06 -12.85 -1.06
C ILE A 13 0.67 -13.51 -1.02
N GLY A 14 -0.36 -12.71 -1.25
CA GLY A 14 -1.75 -13.13 -1.12
C GLY A 14 -2.64 -12.01 -0.57
N ASP A 15 -3.91 -12.36 -0.35
CA ASP A 15 -4.96 -11.46 0.11
C ASP A 15 -5.84 -12.17 1.13
N MET A 16 -6.52 -11.40 1.99
CA MET A 16 -7.40 -11.95 3.02
C MET A 16 -8.62 -12.70 2.45
N SER A 17 -9.00 -12.50 1.19
CA SER A 17 -10.08 -13.28 0.55
C SER A 17 -9.66 -14.71 0.17
N GLY A 18 -8.36 -15.01 0.16
CA GLY A 18 -7.83 -16.32 -0.21
C GLY A 18 -7.83 -17.29 0.98
N ASP A 19 -8.26 -18.53 0.75
CA ASP A 19 -8.35 -19.55 1.81
C ASP A 19 -7.01 -19.81 2.52
N VAL A 20 -5.93 -20.04 1.76
CA VAL A 20 -4.61 -20.33 2.34
C VAL A 20 -4.04 -19.14 3.10
N PHE A 21 -4.01 -17.96 2.47
CA PHE A 21 -3.41 -16.77 3.06
C PHE A 21 -4.24 -16.25 4.24
N GLY A 22 -5.56 -16.14 4.05
CA GLY A 22 -6.50 -15.70 5.07
C GLY A 22 -6.46 -16.59 6.31
N ASN A 23 -6.58 -17.91 6.15
CA ASN A 23 -6.49 -18.82 7.29
C ASN A 23 -5.14 -18.71 8.00
N ALA A 24 -4.02 -18.67 7.26
CA ALA A 24 -2.69 -18.54 7.85
C ALA A 24 -2.52 -17.25 8.67
N MET A 25 -3.06 -16.13 8.18
CA MET A 25 -3.05 -14.87 8.91
C MET A 25 -3.91 -14.92 10.18
N LEU A 26 -4.85 -15.84 10.30
CA LEU A 26 -5.71 -15.98 11.48
C LEU A 26 -5.21 -17.03 12.50
N LEU A 27 -4.13 -17.75 12.20
CA LEU A 27 -3.58 -18.78 13.10
C LEU A 27 -2.88 -18.22 14.35
N SER A 28 -2.56 -16.92 14.37
CA SER A 28 -1.96 -16.28 15.54
C SER A 28 -2.33 -14.79 15.64
N PRO A 29 -2.76 -14.30 16.82
CA PRO A 29 -2.96 -12.88 17.07
C PRO A 29 -1.66 -12.08 17.13
N HIS A 30 -0.51 -12.76 17.26
CA HIS A 30 0.82 -12.16 17.42
C HIS A 30 1.50 -11.78 16.09
N ILE A 31 0.83 -12.01 14.96
CA ILE A 31 1.33 -11.61 13.65
C ILE A 31 1.26 -10.07 13.50
N ARG A 32 2.43 -9.47 13.28
CA ARG A 32 2.62 -8.10 12.79
C ARG A 32 2.88 -8.15 11.28
N LEU A 33 1.81 -8.09 10.49
CA LEU A 33 1.92 -8.10 9.04
C LEU A 33 2.46 -6.75 8.56
N VAL A 34 3.71 -6.71 8.10
CA VAL A 34 4.37 -5.46 7.68
C VAL A 34 4.27 -5.21 6.19
N ALA A 35 4.04 -6.26 5.40
CA ALA A 35 3.85 -6.15 3.96
C ALA A 35 3.02 -7.32 3.41
N ALA A 36 2.12 -7.03 2.48
CA ALA A 36 1.47 -8.04 1.66
C ALA A 36 1.19 -7.51 0.26
N PHE A 37 1.14 -8.38 -0.74
CA PHE A 37 0.68 -7.98 -2.06
C PHE A 37 0.02 -9.14 -2.79
N ASP A 38 -0.91 -8.81 -3.68
CA ASP A 38 -1.47 -9.73 -4.66
C ASP A 38 -1.37 -9.10 -6.07
N HIS A 39 -2.17 -9.59 -7.00
CA HIS A 39 -2.23 -9.05 -8.37
C HIS A 39 -2.96 -7.69 -8.46
N ARG A 40 -3.68 -7.27 -7.41
CA ARG A 40 -4.52 -6.07 -7.37
C ARG A 40 -3.91 -4.97 -6.53
N ASP A 41 -3.33 -5.30 -5.38
CA ASP A 41 -2.99 -4.35 -4.33
C ASP A 41 -1.66 -4.64 -3.64
N ILE A 42 -1.06 -3.58 -3.08
CA ILE A 42 0.09 -3.62 -2.17
C ILE A 42 -0.33 -3.02 -0.83
N PHE A 43 -0.10 -3.77 0.24
CA PHE A 43 -0.24 -3.38 1.63
C PHE A 43 1.15 -3.24 2.27
N LEU A 44 1.38 -2.14 2.98
CA LEU A 44 2.57 -1.86 3.75
C LEU A 44 2.17 -1.21 5.08
N ASP A 45 2.62 -1.77 6.18
CA ASP A 45 2.51 -1.18 7.51
C ASP A 45 3.85 -1.29 8.25
N PRO A 46 4.59 -0.19 8.46
CA PRO A 46 5.91 -0.22 9.09
C PRO A 46 5.92 -0.71 10.55
N SER A 47 4.83 -0.52 11.30
CA SER A 47 4.76 -0.79 12.74
C SER A 47 3.32 -1.11 13.18
N PRO A 48 2.72 -2.22 12.70
CA PRO A 48 1.36 -2.60 13.04
C PRO A 48 1.24 -2.99 14.51
N ASP A 49 0.11 -2.64 15.13
CA ASP A 49 -0.30 -3.20 16.41
C ASP A 49 -0.89 -4.60 16.19
N ALA A 50 -0.32 -5.63 16.83
CA ALA A 50 -0.68 -7.02 16.56
C ALA A 50 -2.16 -7.31 16.84
N ALA A 51 -2.66 -6.87 17.99
CA ALA A 51 -4.03 -7.13 18.43
C ALA A 51 -5.07 -6.43 17.55
N THR A 52 -4.90 -5.13 17.31
CA THR A 52 -5.84 -4.35 16.50
C THR A 52 -5.82 -4.80 15.03
N SER A 53 -4.63 -5.09 14.50
CA SER A 53 -4.48 -5.58 13.12
C SER A 53 -5.01 -7.02 12.97
N PHE A 54 -5.06 -7.82 14.03
CA PHE A 54 -5.69 -9.15 14.01
C PHE A 54 -7.20 -9.06 13.88
N GLU A 55 -7.85 -8.18 14.63
CA GLU A 55 -9.30 -7.95 14.48
C GLU A 55 -9.64 -7.45 13.08
N GLU A 56 -8.82 -6.56 12.52
CA GLU A 56 -9.04 -6.04 11.17
C GLU A 56 -8.86 -7.13 10.10
N ARG A 57 -7.83 -7.98 10.23
CA ARG A 57 -7.67 -9.15 9.35
C ARG A 57 -8.86 -10.10 9.44
N LYS A 58 -9.41 -10.35 10.64
CA LYS A 58 -10.64 -11.15 10.80
C LYS A 58 -11.83 -10.50 10.12
N ARG A 59 -12.00 -9.18 10.23
CA ARG A 59 -13.05 -8.44 9.54
C ARG A 59 -12.93 -8.61 8.03
N LEU A 60 -11.73 -8.41 7.47
CA LEU A 60 -11.46 -8.56 6.03
C LEU A 60 -11.74 -9.98 5.53
N PHE A 61 -11.30 -11.01 6.27
CA PHE A 61 -11.55 -12.42 5.93
C PHE A 61 -13.06 -12.74 5.82
N GLY A 62 -13.89 -12.05 6.61
CA GLY A 62 -15.35 -12.21 6.58
C GLY A 62 -16.07 -11.45 5.45
N LEU A 63 -15.38 -10.56 4.73
CA LEU A 63 -16.00 -9.79 3.65
C LEU A 63 -16.09 -10.61 2.36
N PRO A 64 -17.21 -10.55 1.63
CA PRO A 64 -17.30 -11.12 0.28
C PRO A 64 -16.32 -10.42 -0.68
N ARG A 65 -15.34 -11.16 -1.21
CA ARG A 65 -14.34 -10.67 -2.19
C ARG A 65 -13.53 -9.46 -1.70
N SER A 66 -13.00 -9.51 -0.48
CA SER A 66 -12.10 -8.47 0.04
C SER A 66 -10.89 -8.21 -0.86
N SER A 67 -10.29 -7.06 -0.67
CA SER A 67 -8.90 -6.77 -1.06
C SER A 67 -8.18 -5.99 0.03
N TRP A 68 -6.87 -5.82 -0.10
CA TRP A 68 -6.12 -4.93 0.79
C TRP A 68 -6.64 -3.50 0.80
N ALA A 69 -7.27 -3.03 -0.28
CA ALA A 69 -7.88 -1.70 -0.35
C ALA A 69 -9.06 -1.52 0.63
N ASP A 70 -9.65 -2.62 1.13
CA ASP A 70 -10.72 -2.59 2.13
C ASP A 70 -10.20 -2.45 3.57
N TYR A 71 -8.88 -2.55 3.78
CA TYR A 71 -8.25 -2.42 5.10
C TYR A 71 -8.48 -1.01 5.66
N ASP A 72 -8.90 -0.90 6.92
CA ASP A 72 -9.15 0.38 7.57
C ASP A 72 -7.85 1.23 7.63
N PRO A 73 -7.77 2.34 6.87
CA PRO A 73 -6.56 3.14 6.79
C PRO A 73 -6.22 3.86 8.10
N SER A 74 -7.17 4.00 9.03
CA SER A 74 -6.92 4.58 10.35
C SER A 74 -6.09 3.68 11.26
N LEU A 75 -6.02 2.37 10.95
CA LEU A 75 -5.25 1.38 11.68
C LEU A 75 -3.82 1.20 11.14
N ILE A 76 -3.53 1.74 9.95
CA ILE A 76 -2.21 1.66 9.32
C ILE A 76 -1.26 2.65 10.01
N SER A 77 -0.10 2.16 10.45
CA SER A 77 0.87 3.04 11.11
C SER A 77 1.45 4.12 10.18
N LYS A 78 2.02 5.16 10.79
CA LYS A 78 2.61 6.29 10.05
C LYS A 78 3.66 5.80 9.04
N GLY A 79 3.45 6.15 7.77
CA GLY A 79 4.32 5.78 6.65
C GLY A 79 3.88 4.50 5.92
N GLY A 80 2.83 3.84 6.40
CA GLY A 80 2.19 2.74 5.69
C GLY A 80 1.21 3.19 4.60
N VAL A 81 0.79 2.23 3.79
CA VAL A 81 -0.13 2.44 2.66
C VAL A 81 -0.82 1.13 2.30
N SER A 82 -2.09 1.22 1.92
CA SER A 82 -2.80 0.15 1.19
C SER A 82 -3.35 0.72 -0.10
N THR A 83 -2.83 0.29 -1.26
CA THR A 83 -3.17 0.86 -2.57
C THR A 83 -3.13 -0.16 -3.69
N PRO A 84 -3.85 0.08 -4.81
CA PRO A 84 -3.71 -0.72 -6.01
C PRO A 84 -2.27 -0.86 -6.50
N ALA A 85 -1.87 -2.08 -6.84
CA ALA A 85 -0.63 -2.46 -7.49
C ALA A 85 -0.65 -1.93 -8.93
N GLY A 86 -0.23 -0.69 -9.12
CA GLY A 86 -0.22 -0.06 -10.42
C GLY A 86 0.43 1.31 -10.41
N PRO A 87 0.70 1.89 -11.60
CA PRO A 87 1.23 3.23 -11.68
C PRO A 87 0.26 4.18 -10.96
N LYS A 88 0.75 4.89 -9.93
CA LYS A 88 -0.03 5.97 -9.31
C LYS A 88 -0.51 6.86 -10.44
N PRO A 89 -1.83 7.17 -10.53
CA PRO A 89 -2.32 8.09 -11.54
C PRO A 89 -1.47 9.35 -11.40
N SER A 90 -0.79 9.73 -12.50
CA SER A 90 0.07 10.89 -12.50
C SER A 90 -0.80 12.05 -12.03
N GLY A 91 -0.59 12.51 -10.80
CA GLY A 91 -1.37 13.59 -10.23
C GLY A 91 -1.42 14.70 -11.27
N SER A 92 -2.62 15.17 -11.60
CA SER A 92 -2.77 16.33 -12.46
C SER A 92 -1.96 17.43 -11.80
N ARG A 93 -0.76 17.70 -12.34
CA ARG A 93 -0.01 18.91 -12.00
C ARG A 93 -0.99 20.03 -12.24
N ASN A 94 -1.46 20.64 -11.16
CA ASN A 94 -2.31 21.81 -11.22
C ASN A 94 -1.58 22.82 -12.11
N ARG A 95 -2.01 22.96 -13.37
CA ARG A 95 -1.52 24.01 -14.28
C ARG A 95 -2.21 25.32 -13.92
N SER A 96 -2.15 25.71 -12.65
CA SER A 96 -2.40 27.08 -12.23
C SER A 96 -1.06 27.78 -12.04
N GLY A 97 -0.23 27.74 -13.08
CA GLY A 97 0.83 28.71 -13.32
C GLY A 97 0.38 29.55 -14.51
N PRO A 98 0.58 30.88 -14.49
CA PRO A 98 0.07 31.76 -15.55
C PRO A 98 0.62 31.30 -16.91
N PRO A 99 -0.19 31.30 -17.97
CA PRO A 99 0.30 30.96 -19.30
C PRO A 99 1.23 32.09 -19.77
N SER A 100 2.28 31.71 -20.51
CA SER A 100 3.20 32.57 -21.26
C SER A 100 4.36 33.24 -20.49
N ALA A 101 5.49 32.53 -20.37
CA ALA A 101 6.80 33.16 -20.17
C ALA A 101 7.99 32.34 -20.75
N TRP A 102 7.77 31.44 -21.72
CA TRP A 102 8.86 30.62 -22.30
C TRP A 102 9.01 30.74 -23.82
N ILE A 103 8.49 31.79 -24.43
CA ILE A 103 8.81 32.15 -25.83
C ILE A 103 9.36 33.56 -25.85
N GLN A 104 10.63 33.72 -25.46
CA GLN A 104 11.51 34.84 -25.83
C GLN A 104 12.91 34.56 -25.30
N GLY A 105 13.71 33.80 -26.06
CA GLY A 105 15.11 33.56 -25.68
C GLY A 105 15.73 32.29 -26.24
N ARG A 106 15.55 31.99 -27.53
CA ARG A 106 16.48 31.07 -28.22
C ARG A 106 17.46 31.93 -29.03
N PRO A 107 18.78 31.83 -28.81
CA PRO A 107 19.76 32.48 -29.68
C PRO A 107 19.62 31.89 -31.09
N ARG A 108 19.59 32.76 -32.10
CA ARG A 108 19.67 32.33 -33.50
C ARG A 108 21.08 31.80 -33.75
N CYS A 109 21.20 30.53 -34.12
CA CYS A 109 22.45 30.02 -34.69
C CYS A 109 22.66 30.70 -36.05
N HIS A 110 23.72 31.48 -36.17
CA HIS A 110 24.20 31.99 -37.45
C HIS A 110 24.99 30.90 -38.16
N PRO A 111 24.82 30.70 -39.47
CA PRO A 111 25.77 29.90 -40.25
C PRO A 111 27.04 30.74 -40.45
N THR A 112 28.19 30.18 -40.06
CA THR A 112 29.52 30.72 -40.39
C THR A 112 29.83 30.56 -41.89
N PRO A 113 30.70 31.44 -42.44
CA PRO A 113 30.97 31.53 -43.88
C PRO A 113 31.73 30.32 -44.45
#